data_AF-A0A3C0VHI3-F1
#
_entry.id   AF-A0A3C0VHI3-F1
#
_cell.length_a   1.000
_cell.length_b   1.000
_cell.length_c   1.000
_cell.angle_alpha   90.00
_cell.angle_beta   90.00
_cell.angle_gamma   90.00
#
_symmetry.space_group_name_H-M   'P 1'
#
loop_
_entity.id
_entity.type
_entity.pdbx_description
1 polymer ?
#
loop_
_entity_poly.entity_id
_entity_poly.type
_entity_poly.pdbx_seq_one_letter_code
_entity_poly.pdbx_strand_id
1 'polypeptide(L)'
;MIPDDDNAGEVSCGPCLAGDAPIHVVADTVSKVDGKVYPMVFVLPDGESRVFHTVSGRNARAYNEAVRALVRRGCTWAAGIEPK
;
A
#
# COMPACT_ATOMS: atom_id res chain seq x y z
N MET A 1 -6.04 -24.98 10.89
CA MET A 1 -4.77 -25.18 11.63
C MET A 1 -3.81 -24.15 11.07
N ILE A 2 -3.80 -22.97 11.65
CA ILE A 2 -2.86 -21.89 11.34
C ILE A 2 -1.81 -21.99 12.44
N PRO A 3 -0.53 -22.24 12.15
CA PRO A 3 0.47 -22.33 13.20
C PRO A 3 0.76 -20.94 13.76
N ASP A 4 0.80 -20.88 15.09
CA ASP A 4 1.32 -19.77 15.89
C ASP A 4 2.85 -19.72 15.74
N ASP A 5 3.38 -18.63 15.19
CA ASP A 5 4.82 -18.34 15.20
C ASP A 5 5.11 -17.20 16.19
N ASP A 6 5.36 -17.63 17.43
CA ASP A 6 6.03 -16.91 18.52
C ASP A 6 7.48 -16.56 18.15
N ASN A 7 7.67 -15.64 17.20
CA ASN A 7 8.97 -15.01 16.98
C ASN A 7 8.83 -13.50 16.79
N ALA A 8 8.58 -12.82 17.91
CA ALA A 8 8.63 -11.38 18.07
C ALA A 8 10.08 -10.83 18.02
N GLY A 9 10.82 -11.20 16.96
CA GLY A 9 12.09 -10.59 16.58
C GLY A 9 11.88 -9.75 15.33
N GLU A 10 11.57 -8.48 15.51
CA GLU A 10 11.75 -7.41 14.50
C GLU A 10 11.41 -7.77 13.04
N VAL A 11 10.19 -8.24 12.77
CA VAL A 11 9.69 -8.31 11.38
C VAL A 11 9.41 -6.89 10.89
N SER A 12 10.42 -6.26 10.29
CA SER A 12 10.27 -5.11 9.40
C SER A 12 9.46 -5.57 8.19
N CYS A 13 8.23 -5.07 8.05
CA CYS A 13 7.31 -5.47 7.00
C CYS A 13 7.82 -4.91 5.65
N GLY A 14 8.41 -5.79 4.84
CA GLY A 14 8.67 -5.62 3.42
C GLY A 14 9.23 -6.95 2.87
N PRO A 15 9.05 -7.32 1.59
CA PRO A 15 8.20 -6.79 0.52
C PRO A 15 7.19 -7.89 0.07
N CYS A 16 5.96 -7.92 0.60
CA CYS A 16 4.98 -8.97 0.25
C CYS A 16 4.28 -8.75 -1.12
N LEU A 17 4.88 -7.95 -2.01
CA LEU A 17 4.32 -7.58 -3.30
C LEU A 17 5.35 -7.89 -4.41
N ALA A 18 5.62 -9.16 -4.61
CA ALA A 18 6.37 -9.65 -5.76
C ALA A 18 5.38 -10.16 -6.83
N GLY A 19 5.55 -9.76 -8.09
CA GLY A 19 4.75 -10.23 -9.22
C GLY A 19 4.76 -9.28 -10.42
N ASP A 20 4.39 -9.79 -11.60
CA ASP A 20 4.42 -9.05 -12.88
C ASP A 20 3.11 -8.32 -13.21
N ALA A 21 2.23 -8.13 -12.23
CA ALA A 21 0.97 -7.43 -12.44
C ALA A 21 1.24 -5.99 -12.93
N PRO A 22 0.51 -5.48 -13.95
CA PRO A 22 0.71 -4.15 -14.50
C PRO A 22 0.15 -3.08 -13.56
N ILE A 23 0.79 -2.92 -12.40
CA ILE A 23 0.42 -1.92 -11.41
C ILE A 23 0.84 -0.53 -11.89
N HIS A 24 -0.02 0.45 -11.65
CA HIS A 24 0.32 1.86 -11.83
C HIS A 24 0.71 2.45 -10.48
N VAL A 25 1.99 2.76 -10.32
CA VAL A 25 2.53 3.34 -9.09
C VAL A 25 2.08 4.80 -8.97
N VAL A 26 1.47 5.13 -7.83
CA VAL A 26 0.98 6.48 -7.48
C VAL A 26 1.95 7.18 -6.52
N ALA A 27 2.61 6.40 -5.65
CA ALA A 27 3.66 6.89 -4.77
C ALA A 27 4.67 5.79 -4.47
N ASP A 28 5.94 6.17 -4.37
CA ASP A 28 7.06 5.31 -3.98
C ASP A 28 7.80 5.85 -2.75
N THR A 29 8.71 5.05 -2.22
CA THR A 29 9.65 5.46 -1.17
C THR A 29 11.01 4.81 -1.37
N VAL A 30 12.05 5.46 -0.90
CA VAL A 30 13.35 4.83 -0.72
C VAL A 30 13.38 4.13 0.63
N SER A 31 13.69 2.83 0.63
CA SER A 31 13.88 2.06 1.85
C SER A 31 15.17 2.48 2.55
N LYS A 32 15.07 2.69 3.86
CA LYS A 32 16.23 3.00 4.71
C LYS A 32 17.10 1.77 5.02
N VAL A 33 16.58 0.57 4.79
CA VAL A 33 17.26 -0.69 5.12
C VAL A 33 18.25 -1.09 4.02
N ASP A 34 17.85 -0.94 2.76
CA ASP A 34 18.59 -1.42 1.59
C ASP A 34 18.76 -0.37 0.48
N GLY A 35 18.25 0.85 0.67
CA GLY A 35 18.44 1.97 -0.27
C GLY A 35 17.65 1.85 -1.57
N LYS A 36 16.78 0.84 -1.72
CA LYS A 36 16.01 0.61 -2.95
C LYS A 36 14.71 1.37 -2.95
N VAL A 37 14.21 1.68 -4.15
CA VAL A 37 12.89 2.29 -4.35
C VAL A 37 11.84 1.20 -4.34
N TYR A 38 10.78 1.40 -3.55
CA TYR A 38 9.65 0.50 -3.47
C TYR A 38 8.33 1.24 -3.71
N PRO A 39 7.39 0.65 -4.46
CA PRO A 39 6.05 1.20 -4.59
C PRO A 39 5.35 1.13 -3.24
N MET A 40 4.82 2.26 -2.79
CA MET A 40 4.09 2.38 -1.53
C MET A 40 2.59 2.43 -1.75
N VAL A 41 2.18 3.04 -2.86
CA VAL A 41 0.78 3.16 -3.28
C VAL A 41 0.69 2.92 -4.77
N PHE A 42 -0.19 2.03 -5.18
CA PHE A 42 -0.42 1.72 -6.58
C PHE A 42 -1.87 1.32 -6.81
N VAL A 43 -2.25 1.38 -8.07
CA VAL A 43 -3.57 0.94 -8.54
C VAL A 43 -3.44 -0.16 -9.58
N LEU A 44 -4.39 -1.07 -9.58
CA LEU A 44 -4.56 -2.07 -10.62
C LEU A 44 -5.97 -1.90 -11.22
N PRO A 45 -6.08 -1.33 -12.43
CA PRO A 45 -7.32 -1.36 -13.19
C PRO A 45 -7.46 -2.73 -13.85
N ASP A 46 -8.42 -3.53 -13.39
CA ASP A 46 -8.76 -4.82 -13.98
C ASP A 46 -10.18 -4.76 -14.54
N GLY A 47 -10.30 -4.36 -15.81
CA GLY A 47 -11.58 -4.13 -16.48
C GLY A 47 -12.43 -3.09 -15.74
N GLU A 48 -13.58 -3.52 -15.20
CA GLU A 48 -14.48 -2.67 -14.40
C GLU A 48 -14.10 -2.59 -12.92
N SER A 49 -13.19 -3.44 -12.45
CA SER A 49 -12.73 -3.47 -11.07
C SER A 49 -11.53 -2.56 -10.88
N ARG A 50 -11.55 -1.81 -9.77
CA ARG A 50 -10.51 -0.85 -9.41
C ARG A 50 -9.93 -1.21 -8.05
N VAL A 51 -8.66 -1.60 -8.02
CA VAL A 51 -7.95 -1.91 -6.77
C VAL A 51 -7.01 -0.77 -6.42
N PHE A 52 -7.17 -0.21 -5.22
CA PHE A 52 -6.24 0.73 -4.60
C PHE A 52 -5.52 0.01 -3.46
N HIS A 53 -4.19 -0.03 -3.50
CA HIS A 53 -3.37 -0.67 -2.46
C HIS A 53 -2.40 0.34 -1.84
N THR A 54 -2.28 0.31 -0.51
CA THR A 54 -1.29 1.09 0.25
C THR A 54 -0.72 0.24 1.38
N VAL A 55 0.61 0.25 1.52
CA VAL A 55 1.32 -0.49 2.59
C VAL A 55 1.46 0.33 3.88
N SER A 56 0.99 1.59 3.88
CA SER A 56 1.08 2.49 5.03
C SER A 56 0.00 2.15 6.07
N GLY A 57 0.35 1.41 7.12
CA GLY A 57 -0.63 1.07 8.17
C GLY A 57 -0.10 0.56 9.50
N ARG A 58 1.21 0.35 9.67
CA ARG A 58 1.77 -0.30 10.88
C ARG A 58 1.57 0.51 12.17
N ASN A 59 1.45 1.84 12.08
CA ASN A 59 1.32 2.71 13.24
C ASN A 59 0.28 3.80 12.98
N ALA A 60 -0.63 4.04 13.93
CA ALA A 60 -1.65 5.09 13.84
C ALA A 60 -1.06 6.48 13.51
N ARG A 61 0.16 6.78 14.00
CA ARG A 61 0.87 8.03 13.72
C ARG A 61 1.26 8.19 12.24
N ALA A 62 1.31 7.10 11.46
CA ALA A 62 1.56 7.17 10.02
C ALA A 62 0.38 7.77 9.25
N TYR A 63 -0.84 7.78 9.81
CA TYR A 63 -2.02 8.41 9.23
C TYR A 63 -2.03 9.92 9.46
N ASN A 64 -1.03 10.62 8.94
CA ASN A 64 -1.03 12.08 8.88
C ASN A 64 -2.11 12.60 7.90
N GLU A 65 -2.25 13.91 7.79
CA GLU A 65 -3.29 14.51 6.93
C GLU A 65 -3.17 14.12 5.46
N ALA A 66 -1.95 14.05 4.93
CA ALA A 66 -1.69 13.65 3.56
C ALA A 66 -2.11 12.20 3.30
N VAL A 67 -1.75 11.27 4.21
CA VAL A 67 -2.15 9.85 4.10
C VAL A 67 -3.66 9.70 4.22
N ARG A 68 -4.32 10.46 5.11
CA ARG A 68 -5.79 10.45 5.21
C ARG A 68 -6.46 10.96 3.94
N ALA A 69 -5.93 12.03 3.34
CA ALA A 69 -6.43 12.53 2.06
C ALA A 69 -6.22 11.51 0.93
N LEU A 70 -5.07 10.84 0.92
CA LEU A 70 -4.74 9.81 -0.06
C LEU A 70 -5.67 8.59 0.05
N VAL A 71 -5.91 8.08 1.25
CA VAL A 71 -6.84 6.97 1.47
C VAL A 71 -8.25 7.34 1.03
N ARG A 72 -8.75 8.53 1.39
CA ARG A 72 -10.07 8.99 0.94
C ARG A 72 -10.17 9.04 -0.58
N ARG A 73 -9.18 9.63 -1.26
CA ARG A 73 -9.12 9.68 -2.73
C ARG A 73 -9.03 8.29 -3.35
N GLY A 74 -8.23 7.40 -2.77
CA GLY A 74 -8.10 6.01 -3.20
C GLY A 74 -9.42 5.24 -3.10
N CYS A 75 -10.16 5.39 -1.99
CA CYS A 75 -11.48 4.79 -1.82
C CYS A 75 -12.51 5.37 -2.81
N THR A 76 -12.55 6.69 -2.98
CA THR A 76 -13.42 7.36 -3.95
C THR A 76 -13.15 6.88 -5.38
N TRP A 77 -11.88 6.78 -5.76
CA TRP A 77 -11.45 6.25 -7.05
C TRP A 77 -11.85 4.78 -7.23
N ALA A 78 -11.60 3.92 -6.23
CA ALA A 78 -11.97 2.50 -6.28
C ALA A 78 -13.49 2.31 -6.44
N ALA A 79 -14.28 3.16 -5.79
CA ALA A 79 -15.74 3.19 -5.93
C ALA A 79 -16.24 3.76 -7.27
N GLY A 80 -15.36 4.27 -8.14
CA GLY A 80 -15.74 4.91 -9.40
C GLY A 80 -16.44 6.25 -9.23
N ILE A 81 -16.32 6.88 -8.06
CA ILE A 81 -16.88 8.20 -7.78
C ILE A 81 -15.83 9.23 -8.22
N GLU A 82 -16.22 10.24 -9.00
CA GLU A 82 -15.30 11.32 -9.34
C GLU A 82 -14.99 12.18 -8.09
N PRO A 83 -13.72 12.55 -7.87
CA PRO A 83 -13.37 13.45 -6.78
C PRO A 83 -14.05 14.81 -6.97
N LYS A 84 -14.68 15.33 -5.92
CA LYS A 84 -15.18 16.70 -5.84
C LYS A 84 -14.07 17.68 -5.45
#